data_AF-A0A2D6EUC3-F1
#
_entry.id   AF-A0A2D6EUC3-F1
#
_cell.length_a   1.000
_cell.length_b   1.000
_cell.length_c   1.000
_cell.angle_alpha   90.00
_cell.angle_beta   90.00
_cell.angle_gamma   90.00
#
_symmetry.space_group_name_H-M   'P 1'
#
loop_
_entity.id
_entity.type
_entity.pdbx_description
1 polymer ?
#
loop_
_entity_poly.entity_id
_entity_poly.type
_entity_poly.pdbx_seq_one_letter_code
_entity_poly.pdbx_strand_id
1 'polypeptide(L)'
;MLEAEAIRPNFNRSIFIDFDEAKITSDAGFLQMREVDYRFNITQSGCHHLIDERSASHQKHTFEQMIRQRVYQIAAGDEDCNDADYFRIDPAMGRRALRNGLHRSGRKDICKMHEKIGFKHVF
;
A
#
# COMPACT_ATOMS: atom_id res chain seq x y z
N MET A 1 3.45 32.18 12.84
CA MET A 1 3.16 31.71 11.47
C MET A 1 3.96 30.43 11.27
N LEU A 2 3.30 29.28 11.35
CA LEU A 2 3.90 28.02 10.91
C LEU A 2 3.70 27.98 9.39
N GLU A 3 4.77 28.20 8.63
CA GLU A 3 4.72 27.87 7.21
C GLU A 3 4.41 26.38 7.09
N ALA A 4 3.31 26.05 6.44
CA ALA A 4 3.01 24.68 6.07
C ALA A 4 4.08 24.27 5.06
N GLU A 5 5.15 23.64 5.55
CA GLU A 5 6.16 23.01 4.71
C GLU A 5 5.42 22.12 3.72
N ALA A 6 5.43 22.49 2.44
CA ALA A 6 4.70 21.78 1.42
C ALA A 6 5.15 20.32 1.45
N ILE A 7 4.22 19.39 1.67
CA ILE A 7 4.52 17.96 1.70
C ILE A 7 4.98 17.56 0.30
N ARG A 8 6.29 17.56 0.07
CA ARG A 8 6.89 17.08 -1.18
C ARG A 8 7.05 15.57 -1.06
N PRO A 9 6.33 14.76 -1.86
CA PRO A 9 6.51 13.31 -1.83
C PRO A 9 7.95 13.00 -2.30
N ASN A 10 8.72 12.34 -1.45
CA ASN A 10 10.07 11.86 -1.77
C ASN A 10 9.98 10.37 -2.10
N PHE A 11 9.34 10.06 -3.23
CA PHE A 11 9.11 8.68 -3.64
C PHE A 11 10.39 7.86 -3.60
N ASN A 12 10.25 6.61 -3.13
CA ASN A 12 11.32 5.64 -3.26
C ASN A 12 11.80 5.55 -4.72
N ARG A 13 13.05 5.95 -4.95
CA ARG A 13 13.69 5.98 -6.28
C ARG A 13 13.91 4.61 -6.91
N SER A 14 13.65 3.53 -6.16
CA SER A 14 13.66 2.17 -6.70
C SER A 14 12.36 1.78 -7.42
N ILE A 15 11.32 2.62 -7.34
CA ILE A 15 10.08 2.42 -8.08
C ILE A 15 10.31 2.94 -9.50
N PHE A 16 10.16 2.06 -10.49
CA PHE A 16 10.27 2.40 -11.90
C PHE A 16 9.02 1.95 -12.65
N ILE A 17 8.60 2.74 -13.63
CA ILE A 17 7.51 2.40 -14.54
C ILE A 17 8.14 1.72 -15.75
N ASP A 18 7.68 0.51 -16.05
CA ASP A 18 8.10 -0.26 -17.24
C ASP A 18 6.87 -0.59 -18.09
N PHE A 19 7.00 -0.51 -19.41
CA PHE A 19 5.91 -0.71 -20.36
C PHE A 19 5.88 -2.14 -20.93
N ASP A 20 6.92 -2.93 -20.67
CA ASP A 20 7.10 -4.32 -21.13
C ASP A 20 6.56 -5.34 -20.12
N GLU A 21 5.81 -6.34 -20.59
CA GLU A 21 5.35 -7.60 -19.93
C GLU A 21 5.15 -7.61 -18.40
N ALA A 22 4.78 -6.46 -17.83
CA ALA A 22 4.67 -6.22 -16.41
C ALA A 22 3.31 -6.65 -15.87
N LYS A 23 3.23 -6.94 -14.57
CA LYS A 23 1.94 -6.99 -13.88
C LYS A 23 1.33 -5.59 -13.93
N ILE A 24 0.12 -5.50 -14.47
CA ILE A 24 -0.63 -4.26 -14.58
C ILE A 24 -1.39 -4.04 -13.27
N THR A 25 -1.35 -2.82 -12.74
CA THR A 25 -2.19 -2.38 -11.63
C THR A 25 -3.01 -1.17 -12.06
N SER A 26 -4.29 -1.15 -11.68
CA SER A 26 -5.12 0.05 -11.83
C SER A 26 -5.02 0.97 -10.62
N ASP A 27 -4.34 0.52 -9.56
CA ASP A 27 -4.39 1.11 -8.22
C ASP A 27 -3.02 1.64 -7.79
N ALA A 28 -2.29 2.24 -8.72
CA ALA A 28 -0.97 2.83 -8.46
C ALA A 28 -1.00 3.93 -7.37
N GLY A 29 -2.18 4.47 -7.04
CA GLY A 29 -2.39 5.37 -5.91
C GLY A 29 -1.90 4.80 -4.57
N PHE A 30 -1.91 3.47 -4.40
CA PHE A 30 -1.36 2.82 -3.20
C PHE A 30 0.13 3.08 -2.99
N LEU A 31 0.90 3.34 -4.05
CA LEU A 31 2.31 3.70 -3.92
C LEU A 31 2.49 5.06 -3.24
N GLN A 32 1.60 6.01 -3.50
CA GLN A 32 1.61 7.32 -2.85
C GLN A 32 1.19 7.21 -1.38
N MET A 33 0.11 6.45 -1.12
CA MET A 33 -0.33 6.17 0.24
C MET A 33 0.77 5.50 1.06
N ARG A 34 1.51 4.56 0.47
CA ARG A 34 2.66 3.91 1.09
C ARG A 34 3.77 4.89 1.44
N GLU A 35 4.09 5.82 0.55
CA GLU A 35 5.13 6.82 0.83
C GLU A 35 4.73 7.71 2.01
N VAL A 36 3.47 8.13 2.07
CA VAL A 36 2.93 8.93 3.18
C VAL A 36 2.94 8.11 4.48
N ASP A 37 2.38 6.89 4.45
CA ASP A 37 2.33 6.01 5.62
C ASP A 37 3.72 5.71 6.18
N TYR A 38 4.70 5.42 5.32
CA TYR A 38 6.08 5.16 5.72
C TYR A 38 6.74 6.38 6.36
N ARG A 39 6.56 7.57 5.77
CA ARG A 39 7.18 8.80 6.28
C ARG A 39 6.60 9.25 7.62
N PHE A 40 5.31 9.07 7.81
CA PHE A 40 4.60 9.53 9.02
C PHE A 40 4.31 8.40 10.00
N ASN A 41 4.70 7.17 9.68
CA ASN A 41 4.54 5.99 10.54
C ASN A 41 3.08 5.75 10.97
N ILE A 42 2.12 6.02 10.10
CA ILE A 42 0.69 6.13 10.47
C ILE A 42 0.14 4.76 10.90
N THR A 43 0.23 3.74 10.05
CA THR A 43 -0.35 2.42 10.35
C THR A 43 0.45 1.72 11.43
N GLN A 44 1.79 1.83 11.42
CA GLN A 44 2.63 1.19 12.42
C GLN A 44 2.41 1.80 13.81
N SER A 45 2.30 3.12 13.94
CA SER A 45 1.98 3.76 15.22
C SER A 45 0.59 3.36 15.73
N GLY A 46 -0.42 3.26 14.85
CA GLY A 46 -1.73 2.75 15.20
C GLY A 46 -1.69 1.29 15.68
N CYS A 47 -0.93 0.43 14.98
CA CYS A 47 -0.83 -0.98 15.31
C CYS A 47 -0.21 -1.26 16.68
N HIS A 48 0.71 -0.42 17.15
CA HIS A 48 1.30 -0.56 18.48
C HIS A 48 0.28 -0.50 19.63
N HIS A 49 -0.89 0.09 19.39
CA HIS A 49 -1.96 0.23 20.38
C HIS A 49 -3.03 -0.85 20.25
N LEU A 50 -2.90 -1.76 19.28
CA LEU A 50 -3.89 -2.79 18.99
C LEU A 50 -3.34 -4.18 19.35
N ILE A 51 -4.19 -5.04 19.90
CA ILE A 51 -3.83 -6.41 20.29
C ILE A 51 -4.19 -7.35 19.13
N ASP A 52 -3.20 -8.13 18.67
CA ASP A 52 -3.43 -9.21 17.71
C ASP A 52 -3.82 -10.50 18.45
N GLU A 53 -5.13 -10.74 18.59
CA GLU A 53 -5.68 -11.92 19.27
C GLU A 53 -5.68 -13.18 18.39
N ARG A 54 -5.17 -13.10 17.16
CA ARG A 54 -5.18 -14.23 16.23
C ARG A 54 -4.20 -15.31 16.68
N SER A 55 -4.65 -16.55 16.56
CA SER A 55 -3.80 -17.73 16.77
C SER A 55 -2.57 -17.70 15.87
N ALA A 56 -1.42 -18.16 16.39
CA ALA A 56 -0.16 -18.23 15.66
C ALA A 56 -0.26 -19.01 14.34
N SER A 57 -1.16 -20.00 14.25
CA SER A 57 -1.42 -20.77 13.03
C SER A 57 -2.04 -19.95 11.89
N HIS A 58 -2.58 -18.76 12.19
CA HIS A 58 -3.24 -17.87 11.24
C HIS A 58 -2.40 -16.61 10.90
N GLN A 59 -1.12 -16.58 11.30
CA GLN A 59 -0.22 -15.42 11.12
C GLN A 59 0.58 -15.46 9.81
N LYS A 60 -0.10 -15.69 8.67
CA LYS A 60 0.55 -15.63 7.34
C LYS A 60 1.00 -14.20 6.96
N HIS A 61 0.37 -13.20 7.56
CA HIS A 61 0.64 -11.77 7.40
C HIS A 61 0.76 -11.13 8.78
N THR A 62 1.70 -10.19 8.93
CA THR A 62 1.80 -9.44 10.19
C THR A 62 0.53 -8.64 10.40
N PHE A 63 0.20 -8.37 11.67
CA PHE A 63 -0.97 -7.56 11.99
C PHE A 63 -0.91 -6.19 11.32
N GLU A 64 0.26 -5.57 11.34
CA GLU A 64 0.54 -4.31 10.64
C GLU A 64 0.25 -4.40 9.14
N GLN A 65 0.66 -5.48 8.46
CA GLN A 65 0.39 -5.64 7.04
C GLN A 65 -1.11 -5.69 6.74
N MET A 66 -1.91 -6.34 7.60
CA MET A 66 -3.35 -6.39 7.42
C MET A 66 -4.02 -5.05 7.69
N ILE A 67 -3.62 -4.34 8.75
CA ILE A 67 -4.15 -3.02 9.07
C ILE A 67 -3.81 -2.04 7.95
N ARG A 68 -2.56 -2.04 7.46
CA ARG A 68 -2.15 -1.22 6.31
C ARG A 68 -2.98 -1.54 5.08
N GLN A 69 -3.14 -2.82 4.74
CA GLN A 69 -3.97 -3.23 3.62
C GLN A 69 -5.39 -2.68 3.77
N ARG A 70 -6.00 -2.84 4.95
CA ARG A 70 -7.37 -2.39 5.22
C ARG A 70 -7.52 -0.87 5.12
N VAL A 71 -6.60 -0.11 5.71
CA VAL A 71 -6.60 1.36 5.62
C VAL A 71 -6.51 1.81 4.16
N TYR A 72 -5.69 1.13 3.35
CA TYR A 72 -5.53 1.49 1.95
C TYR A 72 -6.78 1.18 1.13
N GLN A 73 -7.40 0.02 1.34
CA GLN A 73 -8.65 -0.36 0.68
C GLN A 73 -9.78 0.62 1.00
N ILE A 74 -9.94 0.99 2.27
CA ILE A 74 -10.93 1.99 2.68
C ILE A 74 -10.70 3.32 1.96
N ALA A 75 -9.45 3.80 1.90
CA ALA A 75 -9.19 5.08 1.24
C ALA A 75 -9.31 5.02 -0.31
N ALA A 76 -9.22 3.83 -0.91
CA ALA A 76 -9.52 3.61 -2.32
C ALA A 76 -11.02 3.46 -2.62
N GLY A 77 -11.87 3.44 -1.59
CA GLY A 77 -13.32 3.25 -1.73
C GLY A 77 -13.76 1.78 -1.77
N ASP A 78 -12.87 0.84 -1.44
CA ASP A 78 -13.18 -0.59 -1.33
C ASP A 78 -13.44 -0.96 0.14
N GLU A 79 -14.58 -0.51 0.65
CA GLU A 79 -14.96 -0.64 2.07
C GLU A 79 -15.45 -2.05 2.43
N ASP A 80 -16.05 -2.79 1.49
CA ASP A 80 -16.68 -4.09 1.73
C ASP A 80 -15.68 -5.26 1.87
N CYS A 81 -14.40 -5.03 1.56
CA CYS A 81 -13.31 -6.01 1.65
C CYS A 81 -13.46 -7.23 0.71
N ASN A 82 -14.39 -7.20 -0.25
CA ASN A 82 -14.66 -8.36 -1.12
C ASN A 82 -13.47 -8.68 -2.07
N ASP A 83 -12.70 -7.65 -2.43
CA ASP A 83 -11.58 -7.70 -3.35
C ASP A 83 -10.22 -7.90 -2.65
N ALA A 84 -10.22 -8.20 -1.33
CA ALA A 84 -8.98 -8.35 -0.58
C ALA A 84 -8.04 -9.44 -1.10
N ASP A 85 -8.61 -10.50 -1.69
CA ASP A 85 -7.82 -11.54 -2.35
C ASP A 85 -7.20 -11.08 -3.68
N TYR A 86 -7.85 -10.17 -4.40
CA TYR A 86 -7.30 -9.55 -5.60
C TYR A 86 -6.09 -8.68 -5.24
N PHE A 87 -6.23 -7.83 -4.23
CA PHE A 87 -5.16 -6.95 -3.78
C PHE A 87 -3.94 -7.68 -3.20
N ARG A 88 -4.13 -8.90 -2.68
CA ARG A 88 -3.03 -9.73 -2.17
C ARG A 88 -1.97 -10.03 -3.22
N ILE A 89 -2.35 -10.08 -4.50
CA ILE A 89 -1.45 -10.36 -5.64
C ILE A 89 -1.17 -9.14 -6.52
N ASP A 90 -1.87 -8.03 -6.27
CA ASP A 90 -1.63 -6.74 -6.91
C ASP A 90 -0.18 -6.29 -6.64
N PRO A 91 0.55 -5.79 -7.65
CA PRO A 91 1.94 -5.44 -7.47
C PRO A 91 2.15 -4.16 -6.62
N ALA A 92 1.16 -3.29 -6.49
CA ALA A 92 1.19 -2.09 -5.63
C ALA A 92 0.73 -2.38 -4.18
N MET A 93 -0.14 -3.37 -3.94
CA MET A 93 -0.66 -3.72 -2.60
C MET A 93 -0.22 -5.11 -2.07
N GLY A 94 0.47 -5.91 -2.86
CA GLY A 94 0.86 -7.27 -2.48
C GLY A 94 1.82 -7.31 -1.28
N ARG A 95 1.98 -8.51 -0.69
CA ARG A 95 2.81 -8.75 0.52
C ARG A 95 4.17 -8.04 0.51
N ARG A 96 4.85 -8.01 -0.65
CA ARG A 96 6.16 -7.36 -0.78
C ARG A 96 6.06 -5.85 -0.70
N ALA A 97 5.03 -5.26 -1.29
CA ALA A 97 4.79 -3.83 -1.28
C ALA A 97 4.41 -3.32 0.11
N LEU A 98 3.73 -4.13 0.92
CA LEU A 98 3.31 -3.79 2.29
C LEU A 98 4.39 -3.95 3.37
N ARG A 99 5.62 -4.34 3.04
CA ARG A 99 6.69 -4.54 4.04
C ARG A 99 7.53 -3.28 4.23
N ASN A 100 7.72 -2.85 5.47
CA ASN A 100 8.58 -1.71 5.79
C ASN A 100 10.04 -2.03 5.44
N GLY A 101 10.70 -1.10 4.75
CA GLY A 101 12.17 -1.01 4.72
C GLY A 101 12.94 -2.14 4.02
N LEU A 102 12.34 -2.96 3.14
CA LEU A 102 13.11 -3.97 2.41
C LEU A 102 12.79 -4.00 0.92
N HIS A 103 13.41 -3.06 0.21
CA HIS A 103 13.76 -3.28 -1.17
C HIS A 103 15.09 -4.05 -1.20
N ARG A 104 15.05 -5.38 -1.40
CA ARG A 104 16.28 -6.11 -1.75
C ARG A 104 16.63 -5.72 -3.17
N SER A 105 17.74 -5.00 -3.33
CA SER A 105 18.46 -4.84 -4.60
C SER A 105 18.53 -6.21 -5.29
N GLY A 106 17.82 -6.36 -6.42
CA GLY A 106 17.85 -7.61 -7.19
C GLY A 106 16.57 -8.00 -7.94
N ARG A 107 15.37 -7.53 -7.56
CA ARG A 107 14.15 -7.73 -8.37
C ARG A 107 13.25 -6.49 -8.34
N LYS A 108 13.12 -5.87 -9.51
CA LYS A 108 12.27 -4.72 -9.82
C LYS A 108 10.81 -5.01 -9.40
N ASP A 109 10.16 -4.10 -8.67
CA ASP A 109 8.70 -4.08 -8.50
C ASP A 109 8.08 -3.43 -9.74
N ILE A 110 7.95 -4.23 -10.79
CA ILE A 110 7.52 -3.81 -12.11
C ILE A 110 5.99 -3.68 -12.11
N CYS A 111 5.49 -2.45 -12.28
CA CYS A 111 4.07 -2.17 -12.38
C CYS A 111 3.80 -1.33 -13.64
N LYS A 112 2.90 -1.81 -14.50
CA LYS A 112 2.32 -0.96 -15.54
C LYS A 112 1.07 -0.31 -14.96
N MET A 113 1.01 1.02 -15.03
CA MET A 113 -0.10 1.81 -14.50
C MET A 113 -1.19 1.93 -15.57
N HIS A 114 -2.40 1.49 -15.24
CA HIS A 114 -3.60 1.86 -15.99
C HIS A 114 -4.40 2.84 -15.15
N GLU A 115 -4.43 4.10 -15.57
CA GLU A 115 -5.16 5.14 -14.86
C GLU A 115 -6.68 4.91 -15.04
N LYS A 116 -7.30 4.33 -14.02
CA LYS A 116 -8.70 4.63 -13.70
C LYS A 116 -8.67 5.58 -12.51
N ILE A 117 -8.47 6.87 -12.77
CA ILE A 117 -8.93 7.92 -11.83
C ILE A 117 -10.46 7.86 -11.79
N GLY A 118 -10.95 6.89 -11.05
CA GLY A 118 -12.30 6.85 -10.55
C GLY A 118 -12.18 6.82 -9.05
N PHE A 119 -12.26 7.99 -8.42
CA PHE A 119 -13.07 8.08 -7.20
C PHE A 119 -14.40 7.44 -7.59
N LYS A 120 -14.59 6.15 -7.31
CA LYS A 120 -15.88 5.49 -7.52
C LYS A 120 -16.85 6.37 -6.74
N HIS A 121 -17.73 7.05 -7.47
CA HIS A 121 -18.72 7.95 -6.92
C HIS A 121 -19.35 7.27 -5.70
N VAL A 122 -19.13 7.86 -4.54
CA VAL A 122 -19.94 7.60 -3.36
C VAL A 122 -21.33 8.11 -3.71
N PHE A 123 -22.21 7.21 -4.19
CA PHE A 123 -23.66 7.11 -4.01
C PHE A 123 -24.16 5.82 -4.66
#